data_AF-A0A1H9K662-F1
#
_entry.id   AF-A0A1H9K662-F1
#
_cell.length_a   1.000
_cell.length_b   1.000
_cell.length_c   1.000
_cell.angle_alpha   90.00
_cell.angle_beta   90.00
_cell.angle_gamma   90.00
#
_symmetry.space_group_name_H-M   'P 1'
#
loop_
_entity.id
_entity.type
_entity.pdbx_description
1 polymer ?
#
loop_
_entity_poly.entity_id
_entity_poly.type
_entity_poly.pdbx_seq_one_letter_code
_entity_poly.pdbx_strand_id
1 'polypeptide(L)'
;MRRPKLTPSRFTLMEAGLLSLSLALPLGLLVLPDAASGQDRPFSSMAIARDGADECRVPKPPADLAETAYLRNGYRAILRILIAEEALASESCTCLLDQFTWDQALTALPRFQTSDNPRLPFNVLELHAKADAIEAQVAEVCAE
;
A
#
# COMPACT_ATOMS: atom_id res chain seq x y z
N MET A 1 11.19 13.84 -52.68
CA MET A 1 10.01 14.69 -52.93
C MET A 1 8.85 14.21 -52.05
N ARG A 2 8.10 15.17 -51.48
CA ARG A 2 6.82 15.06 -50.73
C ARG A 2 6.83 14.50 -49.30
N ARG A 3 7.22 15.35 -48.34
CA ARG A 3 6.27 15.82 -47.29
C ARG A 3 5.59 17.09 -47.86
N PRO A 4 4.39 17.55 -47.44
CA PRO A 4 3.89 17.53 -46.06
C PRO A 4 2.36 17.42 -45.92
N LYS A 5 1.86 17.44 -44.68
CA LYS A 5 0.77 18.32 -44.22
C LYS A 5 0.56 18.11 -42.72
N LEU A 6 1.30 18.89 -41.92
CA LEU A 6 0.93 19.20 -40.55
C LEU A 6 0.76 20.72 -40.50
N THR A 7 -0.48 21.18 -40.37
CA THR A 7 -0.86 22.57 -40.12
C THR A 7 -2.36 22.59 -39.83
N PRO A 8 -2.88 23.59 -39.12
CA PRO A 8 -2.56 23.95 -37.75
C PRO A 8 -3.88 24.16 -36.97
N SER A 9 -3.85 24.24 -35.64
CA SER A 9 -4.93 24.92 -34.91
C SER A 9 -4.32 25.48 -33.64
N ARG A 10 -3.84 26.73 -33.59
CA ARG A 10 -4.61 27.99 -33.61
C ARG A 10 -5.85 27.94 -32.73
N PHE A 11 -5.66 27.52 -31.47
CA PHE A 11 -6.53 27.98 -30.40
C PHE A 11 -6.21 29.45 -30.10
N THR A 12 -6.99 30.29 -30.76
CA THR A 12 -7.59 31.53 -30.26
C THR A 12 -7.08 32.04 -28.91
N LEU A 13 -6.27 33.09 -29.02
CA LEU A 13 -6.18 34.21 -28.09
C LEU A 13 -7.55 34.90 -28.01
N MET A 14 -8.07 35.17 -26.80
CA MET A 14 -8.71 36.44 -26.44
C MET A 14 -9.14 36.46 -24.97
N GLU A 15 -8.58 37.43 -24.26
CA GLU A 15 -9.22 38.30 -23.26
C GLU A 15 -9.89 37.66 -22.04
N ALA A 16 -9.07 37.34 -21.03
CA ALA A 16 -9.54 37.38 -19.65
C ALA A 16 -9.43 38.83 -19.15
N GLY A 17 -10.58 39.52 -19.03
CA GLY A 17 -10.66 40.87 -18.50
C GLY A 17 -10.09 40.97 -17.08
N LEU A 18 -9.04 41.77 -16.92
CA LEU A 18 -8.52 42.17 -15.61
C LEU A 18 -9.45 43.22 -15.00
N LEU A 19 -10.47 42.75 -14.28
CA LEU A 19 -11.15 43.59 -13.30
C LEU A 19 -10.21 43.79 -12.11
N SER A 20 -9.77 45.04 -11.98
CA SER A 20 -8.99 45.59 -10.88
C SER A 20 -9.67 45.32 -9.53
N LEU A 21 -9.20 44.28 -8.83
CA LEU A 21 -9.49 44.08 -7.41
C LEU A 21 -8.54 44.94 -6.58
N SER A 22 -9.07 46.03 -6.04
CA SER A 22 -8.40 46.89 -5.07
C SER A 22 -7.93 46.07 -3.85
N LEU A 23 -6.61 45.97 -3.65
CA LEU A 23 -6.04 45.47 -2.40
C LEU A 23 -6.35 46.46 -1.27
N ALA A 24 -7.39 46.21 -0.50
CA ALA A 24 -7.45 46.70 0.87
C ALA A 24 -6.55 45.77 1.71
N LEU A 25 -5.33 46.23 2.02
CA LEU A 25 -4.40 45.54 2.90
C LEU A 25 -4.82 45.83 4.35
N PRO A 26 -5.45 44.90 5.10
CA PRO A 26 -5.55 45.10 6.54
C PRO A 26 -4.15 44.87 7.10
N LEU A 27 -3.67 45.83 7.88
CA LEU A 27 -2.46 45.72 8.67
C LEU A 27 -2.69 44.63 9.75
N GLY A 28 -2.63 43.36 9.33
CA GLY A 28 -2.72 42.21 10.21
C GLY A 28 -1.48 42.19 11.09
N LEU A 29 -1.67 42.25 12.40
CA LEU A 29 -0.62 42.04 13.38
C LEU A 29 0.23 40.83 12.96
N LEU A 30 1.54 41.04 12.83
CA LEU A 30 2.52 39.96 12.80
C LEU A 30 2.52 39.29 14.18
N VAL A 31 1.55 38.40 14.41
CA VAL A 31 1.69 37.35 15.42
C VAL A 31 2.64 36.34 14.77
N LEU A 32 3.90 36.38 15.19
CA LEU A 32 4.84 35.30 14.94
C LEU A 32 4.18 34.04 15.52
N PRO A 33 3.85 33.01 14.71
CA PRO A 33 3.39 31.76 15.29
C PRO A 33 4.54 31.23 16.13
N ASP A 34 4.33 31.18 17.44
CA ASP A 34 5.26 30.55 18.35
C ASP A 34 5.31 29.06 17.95
N ALA A 35 6.35 28.70 17.21
CA ALA A 35 6.58 27.33 16.73
C ALA A 35 6.80 26.33 17.89
N ALA A 36 6.72 26.78 19.14
CA ALA A 36 6.87 25.98 20.34
C ALA A 36 5.58 25.70 21.11
N SER A 37 4.39 25.87 20.51
CA SER A 37 3.14 25.35 21.09
C SER A 37 2.68 24.09 20.36
N GLY A 38 3.51 23.04 20.46
CA GLY A 38 3.06 21.67 20.19
C GLY A 38 1.95 21.33 21.18
N GLN A 39 0.70 21.59 20.81
CA GLN A 39 -0.43 21.12 21.58
C GLN A 39 -0.35 19.59 21.60
N ASP A 40 -0.20 19.02 22.81
CA ASP A 40 -0.42 17.60 23.12
C ASP A 40 -1.86 17.24 22.76
N ARG A 41 -2.16 17.10 21.48
CA ARG A 41 -3.39 16.48 21.02
C ARG A 41 -3.09 14.99 21.00
N PRO A 42 -3.72 14.18 21.88
CA PRO A 42 -3.59 12.74 21.78
C PRO A 42 -4.02 12.33 20.37
N PHE A 43 -3.23 11.48 19.73
CA PHE A 43 -3.61 10.89 18.45
C PHE A 43 -4.91 10.12 18.65
N SER A 44 -6.03 10.69 18.20
CA SER A 44 -7.30 9.99 18.15
C SER A 44 -7.27 9.05 16.94
N SER A 45 -7.20 7.75 17.20
CA SER A 45 -7.25 6.75 16.14
C SER A 45 -8.67 6.74 15.54
N MET A 46 -8.81 7.00 14.24
CA MET A 46 -10.06 6.70 13.54
C MET A 46 -10.22 5.17 13.47
N ALA A 47 -11.23 4.64 14.16
CA ALA A 47 -11.66 3.27 13.97
C ALA A 47 -12.29 3.15 12.58
N ILE A 48 -11.59 2.49 11.66
CA ILE A 48 -12.13 2.14 10.34
C ILE A 48 -12.96 0.86 10.53
N ALA A 49 -14.23 0.89 10.10
CA ALA A 49 -15.08 -0.29 10.13
C ALA A 49 -14.43 -1.39 9.26
N ARG A 50 -14.33 -2.60 9.81
CA ARG A 50 -13.82 -3.75 9.06
C ARG A 50 -14.89 -4.20 8.08
N ASP A 51 -14.55 -4.26 6.80
CA ASP A 51 -15.41 -4.90 5.80
C ASP A 51 -15.52 -6.40 6.11
N GLY A 52 -16.68 -7.02 5.89
CA GLY A 52 -16.93 -8.43 6.25
C GLY A 52 -15.99 -9.46 5.61
N ALA A 53 -15.20 -9.06 4.60
CA ALA A 53 -14.13 -9.87 4.02
C ALA A 53 -12.86 -9.99 4.91
N ASP A 54 -12.83 -9.32 6.07
CA ASP A 54 -11.65 -9.31 6.96
C ASP A 54 -11.41 -10.66 7.67
N GLU A 55 -12.39 -11.59 7.66
CA GLU A 55 -12.26 -12.90 8.31
C GLU A 55 -11.17 -13.78 7.70
N CYS A 56 -10.93 -13.68 6.39
CA CYS A 56 -9.86 -14.44 5.73
C CYS A 56 -8.55 -13.67 5.56
N ARG A 57 -8.44 -12.49 6.16
CA ARG A 57 -7.23 -11.69 6.04
C ARG A 57 -6.16 -12.18 7.01
N VAL A 58 -4.96 -12.46 6.49
CA VAL A 58 -3.81 -12.81 7.33
C VAL A 58 -3.62 -11.76 8.44
N PRO A 59 -3.57 -12.16 9.73
CA PRO A 59 -3.53 -11.20 10.83
C PRO A 59 -2.21 -10.43 10.89
N LYS A 60 -2.13 -9.47 11.82
CA LYS A 60 -0.86 -8.83 12.16
C LYS A 60 0.08 -9.88 12.77
N PRO A 61 1.37 -9.93 12.36
CA PRO A 61 2.33 -10.86 12.93
C PRO A 61 2.56 -10.61 14.42
N PRO A 62 2.74 -11.67 15.23
CA PRO A 62 3.15 -11.57 16.63
C PRO A 62 4.44 -10.76 16.77
N ALA A 63 4.57 -9.99 17.85
CA ALA A 63 5.73 -9.12 18.05
C ALA A 63 7.03 -9.90 18.25
N ASP A 64 6.94 -11.10 18.81
CA ASP A 64 8.01 -12.05 19.09
C ASP A 64 8.36 -12.95 17.89
N LEU A 65 7.60 -12.90 16.79
CA LEU A 65 7.88 -13.69 15.59
C LEU A 65 9.27 -13.41 14.99
N ALA A 66 9.69 -12.14 15.00
CA ALA A 66 11.01 -11.72 14.53
C ALA A 66 11.41 -10.38 15.12
N GLU A 67 12.73 -10.14 15.22
CA GLU A 67 13.33 -8.97 15.86
C GLU A 67 12.81 -7.64 15.30
N THR A 68 12.69 -7.52 13.98
CA THR A 68 12.34 -6.27 13.32
C THR A 68 10.97 -6.31 12.67
N ALA A 69 10.33 -5.15 12.56
CA ALA A 69 9.08 -5.00 11.81
C ALA A 69 9.26 -5.38 10.34
N TYR A 70 10.44 -5.12 9.76
CA TYR A 70 10.78 -5.52 8.41
C TYR A 70 10.65 -7.02 8.20
N LEU A 71 11.27 -7.82 9.08
CA LEU A 71 11.21 -9.28 9.02
C LEU A 71 9.77 -9.77 9.21
N ARG A 72 9.07 -9.26 10.23
CA ARG A 72 7.68 -9.63 10.51
C ARG A 72 6.74 -9.33 9.34
N ASN A 73 6.92 -8.19 8.67
CA ASN A 73 6.13 -7.83 7.49
C ASN A 73 6.43 -8.75 6.30
N GLY A 74 7.70 -9.10 6.09
CA GLY A 74 8.08 -10.09 5.08
C GLY A 74 7.47 -11.46 5.35
N TYR A 75 7.51 -11.96 6.60
CA TYR A 75 6.86 -13.22 6.95
C TYR A 75 5.34 -13.18 6.78
N ARG A 76 4.69 -12.04 7.05
CA ARG A 76 3.27 -11.85 6.72
C ARG A 76 3.02 -11.96 5.22
N ALA A 77 3.85 -11.36 4.39
CA ALA A 77 3.72 -11.48 2.94
C ALA A 77 3.96 -12.91 2.45
N ILE A 78 4.95 -13.62 3.00
CA ILE A 78 5.19 -15.04 2.71
C ILE A 78 3.96 -15.88 3.09
N LEU A 79 3.39 -15.69 4.28
CA LEU A 79 2.20 -16.42 4.72
C LEU A 79 1.01 -16.22 3.77
N ARG A 80 0.79 -14.97 3.32
CA ARG A 80 -0.22 -14.64 2.30
C ARG A 80 0.03 -15.42 0.99
N ILE A 81 1.27 -15.42 0.51
CA ILE A 81 1.65 -16.15 -0.71
C ILE A 81 1.36 -17.65 -0.55
N LEU A 82 1.74 -18.26 0.57
CA LEU A 82 1.52 -19.69 0.80
C LEU A 82 0.02 -20.06 0.78
N ILE A 83 -0.81 -19.27 1.46
CA ILE A 83 -2.26 -19.47 1.50
C ILE A 83 -2.87 -19.31 0.10
N ALA A 84 -2.49 -18.27 -0.63
CA ALA A 84 -3.04 -17.99 -1.95
C ALA A 84 -2.57 -19.02 -3.00
N GLU A 85 -1.31 -19.47 -2.93
CA GLU A 85 -0.80 -20.57 -3.76
C GLU A 85 -1.56 -21.87 -3.48
N GLU A 86 -1.85 -22.20 -2.22
CA GLU A 86 -2.65 -23.38 -1.86
C GLU A 86 -4.10 -23.27 -2.34
N ALA A 87 -4.72 -22.10 -2.21
CA ALA A 87 -6.06 -21.86 -2.72
C ALA A 87 -6.15 -22.12 -4.23
N LEU A 88 -5.17 -21.65 -5.02
CA LEU A 88 -5.10 -21.95 -6.44
C LEU A 88 -4.82 -23.43 -6.73
N ALA A 89 -3.89 -24.05 -5.99
CA ALA A 89 -3.50 -25.44 -6.21
C ALA A 89 -4.61 -26.44 -5.87
N SER A 90 -5.44 -26.13 -4.88
CA SER A 90 -6.58 -26.94 -4.44
C SER A 90 -7.90 -26.51 -5.09
N GLU A 91 -7.89 -25.50 -5.96
CA GLU A 91 -9.09 -24.86 -6.55
C GLU A 91 -10.12 -24.46 -5.47
N SER A 92 -9.63 -24.05 -4.31
CA SER A 92 -10.45 -23.71 -3.14
C SER A 92 -10.76 -22.21 -3.09
N CYS A 93 -12.05 -21.90 -3.06
CA CYS A 93 -12.56 -20.55 -2.81
C CYS A 93 -12.94 -20.30 -1.34
N THR A 94 -12.65 -21.25 -0.45
CA THR A 94 -12.89 -21.09 0.99
C THR A 94 -11.69 -20.46 1.68
N CYS A 95 -11.89 -19.93 2.89
CA CYS A 95 -10.78 -19.46 3.68
C CYS A 95 -9.90 -20.61 4.18
N LEU A 96 -8.59 -20.52 3.94
CA LEU A 96 -7.60 -21.53 4.37
C LEU A 96 -6.71 -21.04 5.52
N LEU A 97 -7.01 -19.87 6.10
CA LEU A 97 -6.13 -19.22 7.08
C LEU A 97 -5.83 -20.10 8.32
N ASP A 98 -6.77 -20.95 8.73
CA ASP A 98 -6.65 -21.87 9.86
C ASP A 98 -5.71 -23.06 9.60
N GLN A 99 -5.36 -23.30 8.34
CA GLN A 99 -4.44 -24.38 7.92
C GLN A 99 -2.98 -23.92 7.86
N PHE A 100 -2.73 -22.62 8.03
CA PHE A 100 -1.41 -22.01 7.89
C PHE A 100 -0.95 -21.31 9.17
N THR A 101 0.33 -21.44 9.46
CA THR A 101 1.00 -20.97 10.68
C THR A 101 2.18 -20.08 10.34
N TRP A 102 2.61 -19.28 11.31
CA TRP A 102 3.81 -18.45 11.16
C TRP A 102 5.08 -19.29 10.96
N ASP A 103 5.18 -20.48 11.55
CA ASP A 103 6.32 -21.38 11.37
C ASP A 103 6.47 -21.88 9.93
N GLN A 104 5.37 -22.08 9.22
CA GLN A 104 5.42 -22.39 7.78
C GLN A 104 5.99 -21.22 6.98
N ALA A 105 5.65 -19.97 7.33
CA ALA A 105 6.24 -18.80 6.69
C ALA A 105 7.75 -18.66 6.97
N LEU A 106 8.18 -18.95 8.21
CA LEU A 106 9.60 -18.99 8.58
C LEU A 106 10.34 -20.08 7.78
N THR A 107 9.76 -21.29 7.70
CA THR A 107 10.33 -22.43 6.98
C THR A 107 10.42 -22.18 5.48
N ALA A 108 9.46 -21.43 4.92
CA ALA A 108 9.43 -21.09 3.50
C ALA A 108 10.42 -19.98 3.12
N LEU A 109 11.07 -19.31 4.08
CA LEU A 109 12.02 -18.21 3.84
C LEU A 109 13.00 -18.46 2.68
N PRO A 110 13.67 -19.63 2.57
CA PRO A 110 14.66 -19.85 1.52
C PRO A 110 14.09 -19.74 0.09
N ARG A 111 12.79 -19.95 -0.11
CA ARG A 111 12.12 -19.79 -1.42
C ARG A 111 12.07 -18.34 -1.90
N PHE A 112 12.24 -17.40 -0.97
CA PHE A 112 12.04 -15.96 -1.15
C PHE A 112 13.29 -15.15 -0.86
N GLN A 113 14.38 -15.82 -0.50
CA GLN A 113 15.62 -15.18 -0.12
C GLN A 113 16.30 -14.55 -1.34
N THR A 114 16.61 -13.26 -1.25
CA THR A 114 17.35 -12.49 -2.27
C THR A 114 18.72 -12.04 -1.77
N SER A 115 19.00 -12.22 -0.47
CA SER A 115 20.27 -11.84 0.16
C SER A 115 20.63 -12.76 1.32
N ASP A 116 21.93 -12.97 1.53
CA ASP A 116 22.48 -13.67 2.69
C ASP A 116 22.52 -12.80 3.97
N ASN A 117 22.13 -11.52 3.88
CA ASN A 117 22.05 -10.65 5.06
C ASN A 117 20.86 -11.06 5.94
N PRO A 118 21.09 -11.55 7.18
CA PRO A 118 20.01 -12.03 8.04
C PRO A 118 19.02 -10.93 8.45
N ARG A 119 19.41 -9.64 8.34
CA ARG A 119 18.53 -8.50 8.63
C ARG A 119 17.72 -8.04 7.42
N LEU A 120 18.14 -8.40 6.20
CA LEU A 120 17.51 -8.03 4.94
C LEU A 120 17.48 -9.22 3.96
N PRO A 121 16.90 -10.38 4.34
CA PRO A 121 17.03 -11.60 3.56
C PRO A 121 16.20 -11.61 2.27
N PHE A 122 15.18 -10.76 2.15
CA PHE A 122 14.24 -10.68 1.02
C PHE A 122 13.88 -9.24 0.69
N ASN A 123 13.23 -8.96 -0.44
CA ASN A 123 12.61 -7.66 -0.70
C ASN A 123 11.14 -7.66 -0.26
N VAL A 124 10.82 -7.01 0.87
CA VAL A 124 9.46 -6.95 1.42
C VAL A 124 8.44 -6.35 0.43
N LEU A 125 8.84 -5.35 -0.37
CA LEU A 125 7.93 -4.72 -1.33
C LEU A 125 7.56 -5.69 -2.47
N GLU A 126 8.54 -6.45 -2.97
CA GLU A 126 8.29 -7.48 -3.99
C GLU A 126 7.46 -8.63 -3.45
N LEU A 127 7.66 -9.03 -2.18
CA LEU A 127 6.82 -10.04 -1.54
C LEU A 127 5.37 -9.60 -1.44
N HIS A 128 5.12 -8.35 -1.06
CA HIS A 128 3.76 -7.82 -1.03
C HIS A 128 3.14 -7.77 -2.42
N ALA A 129 3.87 -7.25 -3.41
CA ALA A 129 3.39 -7.23 -4.79
C ALA A 129 3.07 -8.64 -5.33
N LYS A 130 3.92 -9.63 -5.01
CA LYS A 130 3.67 -11.03 -5.36
C LYS A 130 2.42 -11.58 -4.65
N ALA A 131 2.27 -11.34 -3.35
CA ALA A 131 1.09 -11.75 -2.60
C ALA A 131 -0.19 -11.17 -3.20
N ASP A 132 -0.20 -9.86 -3.46
CA ASP A 132 -1.35 -9.16 -4.04
C ASP A 132 -1.70 -9.70 -5.43
N ALA A 133 -0.70 -10.03 -6.26
CA ALA A 133 -0.92 -10.59 -7.59
C ALA A 133 -1.52 -12.00 -7.57
N ILE A 134 -1.15 -12.84 -6.59
CA ILE A 134 -1.70 -14.20 -6.46
C ILE A 134 -3.09 -14.14 -5.83
N GLU A 135 -3.29 -13.29 -4.81
CA GLU A 135 -4.61 -13.07 -4.21
C GLU A 135 -5.61 -12.51 -5.24
N ALA A 136 -5.17 -11.64 -6.16
CA ALA A 136 -6.00 -11.18 -7.27
C ALA A 136 -6.41 -12.33 -8.21
N GLN A 137 -5.49 -13.25 -8.52
CA GLN A 137 -5.82 -14.45 -9.31
C GLN A 137 -6.82 -15.35 -8.59
N VAL A 138 -6.67 -15.55 -7.28
CA VAL A 138 -7.66 -16.28 -6.47
C VAL A 138 -9.03 -15.59 -6.57
N ALA A 139 -9.08 -14.27 -6.44
CA ALA A 139 -10.32 -13.51 -6.54
C ALA A 139 -10.97 -13.61 -7.94
N GLU A 140 -10.18 -13.63 -9.01
CA GLU A 140 -10.69 -13.84 -10.37
C GLU A 140 -11.26 -15.24 -10.59
N VAL A 141 -10.58 -16.28 -10.08
CA VAL A 141 -11.04 -17.68 -10.19
C VAL A 141 -12.30 -17.93 -9.35
N CYS A 142 -12.40 -17.26 -8.20
CA CYS A 142 -13.51 -17.41 -7.28
C CYS A 142 -14.66 -16.41 -7.49
N ALA A 143 -14.59 -15.60 -8.55
CA ALA A 143 -15.69 -14.75 -8.97
C ALA A 143 -16.76 -15.60 -9.67
N GLU A 144 -18.00 -15.56 -9.16
CA GLU A 144 -19.18 -16.22 -9.76
C GLU A 144 -19.73 -15.47 -10.98
#